data_AF-A0A7C4DGK5-F1
#
_entry.id   AF-A0A7C4DGK5-F1
#
_cell.length_a   1.000
_cell.length_b   1.000
_cell.length_c   1.000
_cell.angle_alpha   90.00
_cell.angle_beta   90.00
_cell.angle_gamma   90.00
#
_symmetry.space_group_name_H-M   'P 1'
#
loop_
_entity.id
_entity.type
_entity.pdbx_description
1 polymer ?
#
loop_
_entity_poly.entity_id
_entity_poly.type
_entity_poly.pdbx_seq_one_letter_code
_entity_poly.pdbx_strand_id
1 'polypeptide(L)' 'MDVAFKCIKKGGKIHFYTLGSEENLYGEGIKIIEREAKKLKKKIKILEKRKVLPYAPRKYKVCIDFMVL' A
#
# COMPACT_ATOMS: atom_id res chain seq x y z
N MET A 1 8.73 4.95 -3.63
CA MET A 1 7.64 5.32 -2.70
C MET A 1 7.50 6.82 -2.54
N ASP A 2 8.57 7.58 -2.33
CA ASP A 2 8.52 9.03 -2.07
C ASP A 2 7.77 9.85 -3.16
N VAL A 3 7.94 9.48 -4.44
CA VAL A 3 7.35 10.19 -5.58
C VAL A 3 5.84 9.99 -5.69
N ALA A 4 5.33 8.78 -5.43
CA ALA A 4 3.91 8.46 -5.59
C ALA A 4 3.02 9.22 -4.59
N PHE A 5 3.52 9.42 -3.37
CA PHE A 5 2.83 10.17 -2.34
C PHE A 5 2.90 11.70 -2.53
N LYS A 6 4.00 12.21 -3.10
CA LYS A 6 4.16 13.63 -3.45
C LYS A 6 3.29 14.05 -4.64
N CYS A 7 3.17 13.20 -5.66
CA CYS A 7 2.40 13.52 -6.86
C CYS A 7 0.88 13.48 -6.66
N ILE A 8 0.37 12.99 -5.52
CA ILE A 8 -1.06 12.78 -5.38
C ILE A 8 -1.81 13.98 -4.81
N LYS A 9 -2.79 14.46 -5.58
CA LYS A 9 -3.78 15.46 -5.18
C LYS A 9 -4.78 14.86 -4.17
N LYS A 10 -5.45 15.71 -3.40
CA LYS A 10 -6.60 15.30 -2.56
C LYS A 10 -7.62 14.53 -3.41
N GLY A 11 -8.01 13.35 -2.95
CA GLY A 11 -8.93 12.44 -3.67
C GLY A 11 -8.26 11.45 -4.62
N GLY A 12 -6.93 11.44 -4.74
CA GLY A 12 -6.25 10.49 -5.62
C GLY A 12 -6.21 9.07 -5.04
N LYS A 13 -6.34 8.08 -5.92
CA LYS A 13 -6.22 6.65 -5.62
C LYS A 13 -4.81 6.16 -5.92
N ILE A 14 -4.22 5.38 -5.03
CA ILE A 14 -2.93 4.71 -5.21
C ILE A 14 -3.14 3.22 -5.17
N HIS A 15 -2.64 2.55 -6.20
CA HIS A 15 -2.54 1.11 -6.27
C HIS A 15 -1.12 0.72 -5.86
N PHE A 16 -0.96 0.25 -4.63
CA PHE A 16 0.33 -0.06 -4.06
C PHE A 16 0.63 -1.56 -4.17
N TYR A 17 1.52 -1.90 -5.09
CA TYR A 17 2.00 -3.25 -5.27
C TYR A 17 3.20 -3.52 -4.36
N THR A 18 3.07 -4.53 -3.49
CA THR A 18 4.18 -5.01 -2.67
C THR A 18 4.28 -6.53 -2.70
N LEU A 19 5.46 -7.04 -2.36
CA LEU A 19 5.70 -8.46 -2.17
C LEU A 19 5.51 -8.75 -0.69
N GLY A 20 4.39 -9.38 -0.34
CA GLY A 20 4.09 -9.82 1.01
C GLY A 20 4.67 -11.20 1.28
N SER A 21 5.43 -11.33 2.35
CA SER A 21 5.81 -12.64 2.90
C SER A 21 4.57 -13.32 3.50
N GLU A 22 4.52 -14.65 3.48
CA GLU A 22 3.35 -15.44 3.91
C GLU A 22 2.93 -15.14 5.36
N GLU A 23 3.89 -14.85 6.25
CA GLU A 23 3.64 -14.42 7.63
C GLU A 23 2.95 -13.06 7.75
N ASN A 24 3.14 -12.15 6.79
CA ASN A 24 2.65 -10.78 6.88
C ASN A 24 2.35 -10.18 5.50
N LEU A 25 1.42 -10.82 4.79
CA LEU A 25 1.01 -10.49 3.42
C LEU A 25 0.72 -9.00 3.20
N TYR A 26 0.04 -8.35 4.14
CA TYR A 26 -0.40 -6.95 4.01
C TYR A 26 0.14 -6.03 5.12
N GLY A 27 0.63 -6.60 6.22
CA GLY A 27 0.96 -5.84 7.43
C GLY A 27 2.10 -4.83 7.22
N GLU A 28 3.16 -5.24 6.55
CA GLU A 28 4.28 -4.34 6.21
C GLU A 28 3.82 -3.24 5.25
N GLY A 29 3.04 -3.59 4.22
CA GLY A 29 2.50 -2.63 3.27
C GLY A 29 1.65 -1.56 3.96
N ILE A 30 0.71 -1.96 4.80
CA ILE A 30 -0.16 -1.03 5.55
C ILE A 30 0.67 -0.13 6.47
N LYS A 31 1.62 -0.69 7.23
CA LYS A 31 2.50 0.10 8.11
C LYS A 31 3.26 1.17 7.34
N ILE A 32 3.77 0.84 6.15
CA ILE A 32 4.50 1.81 5.33
C ILE A 32 3.54 2.91 4.84
N ILE A 33 2.36 2.54 4.35
CA ILE A 33 1.35 3.49 3.88
C ILE A 33 0.93 4.43 5.02
N GLU A 34 0.64 3.91 6.22
CA GLU A 34 0.30 4.71 7.40
C GLU A 34 1.43 5.64 7.84
N ARG A 35 2.69 5.15 7.82
CA ARG A 35 3.85 5.95 8.20
C ARG A 35 4.07 7.12 7.25
N GLU A 36 3.95 6.88 5.94
CA GLU A 36 4.07 7.90 4.90
C GLU A 36 2.90 8.91 4.96
N ALA A 37 1.67 8.43 5.14
CA ALA A 37 0.49 9.27 5.34
C ALA A 37 0.64 10.19 6.56
N LYS A 38 1.14 9.64 7.68
CA LYS A 38 1.41 10.40 8.91
C LYS A 38 2.50 11.45 8.71
N LYS A 39 3.59 11.11 8.00
CA LYS A 39 4.65 12.08 7.64
C LYS A 39 4.09 13.24 6.82
N LEU A 40 3.20 12.96 5.89
CA LEU A 40 2.62 13.97 4.99
C LEU A 40 1.38 14.65 5.56
N LYS A 41 0.96 14.30 6.79
CA LYS A 41 -0.29 14.76 7.44
C LYS A 41 -1.52 14.60 6.53
N LYS A 42 -1.52 13.62 5.63
CA LYS A 42 -2.66 13.31 4.76
C LYS A 42 -3.48 12.18 5.39
N LYS A 43 -4.80 12.28 5.29
CA LYS A 43 -5.68 11.16 5.66
C LYS A 43 -5.68 10.15 4.54
N ILE A 44 -5.61 8.87 4.88
CA ILE A 44 -5.71 7.78 3.91
C ILE A 44 -6.88 6.89 4.27
N LYS A 45 -7.50 6.28 3.26
CA LYS A 45 -8.53 5.27 3.42
C LYS A 45 -8.16 4.07 2.57
N ILE A 46 -7.93 2.93 3.21
CA ILE A 46 -7.73 1.67 2.49
C ILE A 46 -9.07 1.29 1.87
N LEU A 47 -9.08 1.09 0.55
CA LEU A 47 -10.24 0.69 -0.23
C LEU A 47 -10.28 -0.82 -0.38
N GLU A 48 -9.18 -1.40 -0.87
CA GLU A 48 -9.12 -2.82 -1.19
C GLU A 48 -7.73 -3.39 -0.94
N LYS A 49 -7.68 -4.71 -0.70
CA LYS A 49 -6.44 -5.47 -0.60
C LYS A 49 -6.63 -6.76 -1.38
N ARG A 50 -5.83 -6.99 -2.42
CA ARG A 50 -5.88 -8.23 -3.20
C ARG A 50 -4.55 -8.97 -3.16
N LYS A 51 -4.65 -10.29 -3.07
CA LYS A 51 -3.55 -11.19 -3.39
C LYS A 51 -3.56 -11.40 -4.89
N VAL A 52 -2.50 -11.02 -5.58
CA VAL A 52 -2.42 -11.11 -7.05
C VAL A 52 -1.89 -12.47 -7.45
N LEU A 53 -0.65 -12.80 -7.08
CA LEU A 53 0.06 -13.97 -7.59
C LEU A 53 1.07 -14.52 -6.57
N PRO A 54 1.25 -15.85 -6.48
CA PRO A 54 2.43 -16.43 -5.82
C PRO A 54 3.67 -16.12 -6.66
N TYR A 55 4.69 -15.54 -6.04
CA TYR A 55 5.94 -15.20 -6.72
C TYR A 55 7.04 -16.23 -6.41
N ALA A 56 7.11 -16.71 -5.17
CA ALA A 56 8.07 -17.71 -4.71
C ALA A 56 7.53 -18.46 -3.47
N PRO A 57 8.18 -19.54 -3.00
CA PRO A 57 7.80 -20.18 -1.74
C PRO A 57 7.75 -19.13 -0.62
N ARG A 58 6.61 -19.02 0.06
CA ARG A 58 6.34 -18.04 1.12
C ARG A 58 6.33 -16.56 0.70
N LYS A 59 6.29 -16.24 -0.61
CA LYS A 59 6.18 -14.85 -1.11
C LYS A 59 5.04 -14.69 -2.11
N TYR A 60 4.17 -13.71 -1.85
CA TYR A 60 3.05 -13.39 -2.73
C TYR A 60 3.06 -11.92 -3.11
N LYS A 61 2.74 -11.64 -4.36
CA LYS A 61 2.45 -10.29 -4.83
C LYS A 61 1.08 -9.90 -4.33
N VAL A 62 1.02 -8.81 -3.57
CA VAL A 62 -0.21 -8.21 -3.08
C VAL A 62 -0.37 -6.80 -3.66
N CYS A 63 -1.61 -6.40 -3.90
CA CYS A 63 -1.98 -5.03 -4.22
C CYS A 63 -2.79 -4.49 -3.05
N ILE A 64 -2.43 -3.31 -2.57
CA ILE A 64 -3.17 -2.57 -1.56
C ILE A 64 -3.62 -1.27 -2.21
N ASP A 65 -4.92 -1.12 -2.34
CA ASP A 65 -5.53 0.05 -2.95
C ASP A 65 -5.99 0.98 -1.83
N PHE A 66 -5.49 2.21 -1.86
CA PHE A 66 -5.87 3.22 -0.88
C PHE A 66 -6.08 4.57 -1.55
N MET A 67 -6.98 5.36 -0.97
CA MET A 67 -7.28 6.71 -1.38
C MET A 67 -6.72 7.70 -0.37
N VAL A 68 -6.23 8.83 -0.86
CA VAL A 68 -5.80 9.96 -0.04
C VAL A 68 -6.93 10.99 0.02
N LEU A 69 -7.35 11.36 1.24
CA LEU A 69 -8.42 12.33 1.54
C LEU A 69 -7.85 13.75 1.74
#